data_AF-A0A8I1PC40-F1
#
_entry.id   AF-A0A8I1PC40-F1
#
_cell.length_a   1.000
_cell.length_b   1.000
_cell.length_c   1.000
_cell.angle_alpha   90.00
_cell.angle_beta   90.00
_cell.angle_gamma   90.00
#
_symmetry.space_group_name_H-M   'P 1'
#
loop_
_entity.id
_entity.type
_entity.pdbx_description
1 polymer ?
#
loop_
_entity_poly.entity_id
_entity_poly.type
_entity_poly.pdbx_seq_one_letter_code
_entity_poly.pdbx_strand_id
1 'polypeptide(L)'
;MLDDTLLLDAAALAAVDTGGVLRAAATAGAQVRSAALSADEAGVADLVGHRPRALVLVRRPGASATAAPLVAAMLSPSCPVPVVVADTVPLWTGPLDVVVVHTDDATDAELADSVGSAVRRGSDVVLSAPGDGPVAAAGAGRARLVEPRIPVPPGLDLPRAFAVGLAVTGALGLLGAGSDVRLDALADALDAEAERNQPGHEPFMNPAKSLALRLADHTPLLWGVDAVAAAVAAHGAASLATHAGIVAQADDVGRAATLSGLRRALESGGAERDVFHDPFDDPAPAAPAPRLMLLATGEDEPGQVLLRRTGRPWPVADILHPVEEIVRGTPHAVLLRAGVLAARLDIAAVYLGLATRTIEPA
;
A
#
# COMPACT_ATOMS: atom_id res chain seq x y z
N MET A 1 -15.71 -5.37 -19.57
CA MET A 1 -15.32 -6.75 -19.92
C MET A 1 -13.83 -6.73 -20.12
N LEU A 2 -13.08 -7.65 -19.50
CA LEU A 2 -11.63 -7.71 -19.61
C LEU A 2 -11.21 -8.10 -21.05
N ASP A 3 -10.19 -7.44 -21.59
CA ASP A 3 -9.50 -7.86 -22.81
C ASP A 3 -8.17 -8.53 -22.45
N ASP A 4 -8.21 -9.84 -22.16
CA ASP A 4 -7.06 -10.64 -21.76
C ASP A 4 -5.95 -10.65 -22.83
N THR A 5 -6.31 -10.46 -24.10
CA THR A 5 -5.35 -10.45 -25.20
C THR A 5 -4.41 -9.25 -25.11
N LEU A 6 -4.87 -8.14 -24.51
CA LEU A 6 -4.04 -6.98 -24.24
C LEU A 6 -2.88 -7.33 -23.29
N LEU A 7 -3.11 -8.19 -22.30
CA LEU A 7 -2.05 -8.60 -21.36
C LEU A 7 -0.98 -9.49 -22.01
N LEU A 8 -1.22 -10.00 -23.21
CA LEU A 8 -0.26 -10.78 -24.01
C LEU A 8 0.52 -9.91 -25.01
N ASP A 9 0.02 -8.71 -25.34
CA ASP A 9 0.63 -7.82 -26.33
C ASP A 9 1.18 -6.55 -25.67
N ALA A 10 2.50 -6.54 -25.45
CA ALA A 10 3.20 -5.40 -24.87
C ALA A 10 3.10 -4.12 -25.72
N ALA A 11 3.05 -4.24 -27.05
CA ALA A 11 2.93 -3.09 -27.94
C ALA A 11 1.52 -2.50 -27.85
N ALA A 12 0.50 -3.35 -27.77
CA ALA A 12 -0.88 -2.92 -27.55
C ALA A 12 -1.06 -2.27 -26.17
N LEU A 13 -0.45 -2.82 -25.10
CA LEU A 13 -0.44 -2.18 -23.77
C LEU A 13 0.18 -0.79 -23.81
N ALA A 14 1.34 -0.65 -24.45
CA ALA A 14 2.01 0.65 -24.59
C ALA A 14 1.18 1.66 -25.41
N ALA A 15 0.40 1.19 -26.38
CA ALA A 15 -0.50 2.04 -27.16
C ALA A 15 -1.71 2.53 -26.35
N VAL A 16 -2.18 1.75 -25.38
CA VAL A 16 -3.29 2.12 -24.49
C VAL A 16 -2.82 2.97 -23.30
N ASP A 17 -1.60 2.74 -22.80
CA ASP A 17 -1.00 3.50 -21.68
C ASP A 17 -0.47 4.88 -22.11
N THR A 18 -1.33 5.75 -22.65
CA THR A 18 -0.93 7.08 -23.10
C THR A 18 -0.50 8.00 -21.95
N GLY A 19 -1.02 7.76 -20.74
CA GLY A 19 -0.64 8.46 -19.52
C GLY A 19 0.68 7.99 -18.89
N GLY A 20 1.27 6.90 -19.39
CA GLY A 20 2.51 6.34 -18.87
C GLY A 20 2.38 5.82 -17.43
N VAL A 21 1.20 5.34 -17.05
CA VAL A 21 0.86 4.88 -15.69
C VAL A 21 1.66 3.62 -15.33
N LEU A 22 1.90 2.69 -16.28
CA LEU A 22 2.76 1.53 -16.02
C LEU A 22 4.19 1.96 -15.75
N ARG A 23 4.69 2.92 -16.52
CA ARG A 23 6.03 3.50 -16.29
C ARG A 23 6.10 4.18 -14.94
N ALA A 24 5.07 4.94 -14.56
CA ALA A 24 5.00 5.60 -13.26
C ALA A 24 5.00 4.59 -12.10
N ALA A 25 4.20 3.53 -12.18
CA ALA A 25 4.18 2.45 -11.18
C ALA A 25 5.55 1.76 -11.05
N ALA A 26 6.28 1.59 -12.16
CA ALA A 26 7.64 1.06 -12.16
C ALA A 26 8.70 2.00 -11.54
N THR A 27 8.37 3.25 -11.20
CA THR A 27 9.31 4.18 -10.54
C THR A 27 9.38 4.03 -9.02
N ALA A 28 8.71 3.03 -8.43
CA ALA A 28 8.62 2.86 -6.98
C ALA A 28 9.98 2.88 -6.26
N GLY A 29 11.00 2.19 -6.78
CA GLY A 29 12.35 2.25 -6.19
C GLY A 29 13.03 3.61 -6.34
N ALA A 30 12.82 4.31 -7.47
CA ALA A 30 13.30 5.68 -7.65
C ALA A 30 12.62 6.67 -6.68
N GLN A 31 11.32 6.51 -6.43
CA GLN A 31 10.59 7.29 -5.43
C GLN A 31 11.19 7.10 -4.03
N VAL A 32 11.51 5.87 -3.63
CA VAL A 32 12.12 5.59 -2.32
C VAL A 32 13.49 6.24 -2.20
N ARG A 33 14.37 6.11 -3.21
CA ARG A 33 15.70 6.76 -3.18
C ARG A 33 15.60 8.28 -3.14
N SER A 34 14.69 8.85 -3.93
CA SER A 34 14.43 10.29 -3.92
C SER A 34 13.90 10.75 -2.56
N ALA A 35 12.97 10.01 -1.96
CA ALA A 35 12.39 10.34 -0.66
C ALA A 35 13.45 10.26 0.45
N ALA A 36 14.33 9.26 0.42
CA ALA A 36 15.45 9.14 1.35
C ALA A 36 16.40 10.34 1.26
N LEU A 37 16.78 10.74 0.04
CA LEU A 37 17.62 11.91 -0.19
C LEU A 37 16.93 13.21 0.27
N SER A 38 15.67 13.43 -0.12
CA SER A 38 14.91 14.60 0.31
C SER A 38 14.71 14.64 1.83
N ALA A 39 14.55 13.48 2.50
CA ALA A 39 14.42 13.41 3.96
C ALA A 39 15.72 13.78 4.68
N ASP A 40 16.87 13.35 4.15
CA ASP A 40 18.19 13.75 4.66
C ASP A 40 18.40 15.26 4.51
N GLU A 41 18.14 15.81 3.32
CA GLU A 41 18.22 17.26 3.06
C GLU A 41 17.25 18.08 3.93
N ALA A 42 16.09 17.53 4.27
CA ALA A 42 15.11 18.15 5.19
C ALA A 42 15.52 18.05 6.68
N GLY A 43 16.64 17.38 6.99
CA GLY A 43 17.15 17.21 8.34
C GLY A 43 16.39 16.18 9.17
N VAL A 44 15.74 15.18 8.56
CA VAL A 44 15.08 14.10 9.33
C VAL A 44 16.09 13.36 10.24
N ALA A 45 17.37 13.31 9.84
CA ALA A 45 18.47 12.76 10.65
C ALA A 45 18.67 13.48 12.00
N ASP A 46 18.23 14.74 12.15
CA ASP A 46 18.30 15.47 13.42
C ASP A 46 17.38 14.88 14.50
N LEU A 47 16.43 14.03 14.12
CA LEU A 47 15.55 13.32 15.05
C LEU A 47 16.27 12.13 15.74
N VAL A 48 17.50 11.80 15.35
CA VAL A 48 18.27 10.73 15.97
C VAL A 48 18.48 10.98 17.46
N GLY A 49 18.10 10.00 18.27
CA GLY A 49 18.17 10.08 19.73
C GLY A 49 16.99 10.83 20.38
N HIS A 50 16.10 11.43 19.58
CA HIS A 50 14.87 12.05 20.08
C HIS A 50 13.86 10.97 20.51
N ARG A 51 13.21 11.18 21.66
CA ARG A 51 12.16 10.28 22.16
C ARG A 51 10.85 11.06 22.29
N PRO A 52 9.99 11.04 21.27
CA PRO A 52 8.76 11.80 21.30
C PRO A 52 7.79 11.22 22.31
N ARG A 53 6.95 12.08 22.89
CA ARG A 53 5.82 11.68 23.71
C ARG A 53 4.78 10.90 22.90
N ALA A 54 4.56 11.28 21.64
CA ALA A 54 3.73 10.55 20.68
C ALA A 54 4.22 10.77 19.25
N LEU A 55 4.03 9.76 18.40
CA LEU A 55 4.14 9.86 16.95
C LEU A 55 2.74 10.02 16.36
N VAL A 56 2.47 11.15 15.71
CA VAL A 56 1.20 11.42 15.05
C VAL A 56 1.38 11.26 13.54
N LEU A 57 0.66 10.31 12.94
CA LEU A 57 0.61 10.11 11.50
C LEU A 57 -0.70 10.71 10.97
N VAL A 58 -0.60 11.83 10.26
CA VAL A 58 -1.78 12.50 9.69
C VAL A 58 -2.12 11.86 8.35
N ARG A 59 -3.31 11.27 8.26
CA ARG A 59 -3.83 10.71 7.01
C ARG A 59 -4.66 11.75 6.27
N ARG A 60 -4.50 11.81 4.96
CA ARG A 60 -5.34 12.59 4.02
C ARG A 60 -5.84 11.68 2.90
N PRO A 61 -6.81 12.12 2.07
CA PRO A 61 -7.16 11.41 0.84
C PRO A 61 -5.91 11.10 -0.01
N GLY A 62 -5.99 10.07 -0.86
CA GLY A 62 -4.82 9.57 -1.62
C GLY A 62 -3.97 8.56 -0.85
N ALA A 63 -2.70 8.41 -1.20
CA ALA A 63 -1.83 7.36 -0.66
C ALA A 63 -1.63 7.44 0.87
N SER A 64 -1.69 8.65 1.43
CA SER A 64 -1.60 8.91 2.87
C SER A 64 -2.59 8.07 3.70
N ALA A 65 -3.81 7.86 3.18
CA ALA A 65 -4.87 7.08 3.82
C ALA A 65 -4.46 5.63 4.10
N THR A 66 -3.52 5.08 3.32
CA THR A 66 -3.07 3.69 3.43
C THR A 66 -1.62 3.61 3.95
N ALA A 67 -0.79 4.60 3.64
CA ALA A 67 0.58 4.71 4.13
C ALA A 67 0.65 4.87 5.66
N ALA A 68 -0.17 5.74 6.25
CA ALA A 68 -0.13 5.98 7.69
C ALA A 68 -0.48 4.73 8.52
N PRO A 69 -1.58 3.99 8.23
CA PRO A 69 -1.83 2.69 8.85
C PRO A 69 -0.73 1.66 8.60
N LEU A 70 -0.13 1.63 7.41
CA LEU A 70 0.97 0.72 7.08
C LEU A 70 2.21 0.98 7.94
N VAL A 71 2.62 2.24 8.07
CA VAL A 71 3.72 2.66 8.95
C VAL A 71 3.39 2.33 10.41
N ALA A 72 2.16 2.59 10.87
CA ALA A 72 1.74 2.24 12.22
C ALA A 72 1.77 0.71 12.48
N ALA A 73 1.42 -0.09 11.48
CA ALA A 73 1.48 -1.55 11.56
C ALA A 73 2.93 -2.06 11.69
N MET A 74 3.90 -1.41 11.04
CA MET A 74 5.33 -1.74 11.19
C MET A 74 5.84 -1.57 12.62
N LEU A 75 5.28 -0.62 13.36
CA LEU A 75 5.68 -0.29 14.73
C LEU A 75 4.98 -1.18 15.77
N SER A 76 3.90 -1.86 15.40
CA SER A 76 3.08 -2.62 16.33
C SER A 76 3.60 -4.06 16.48
N PRO A 77 3.56 -4.66 17.69
CA PRO A 77 3.07 -4.11 18.95
C PRO A 77 4.17 -3.47 19.82
N SER A 78 5.42 -3.39 19.33
CA SER A 78 6.60 -3.14 20.17
C SER A 78 7.06 -1.68 20.23
N CYS A 79 6.31 -0.75 19.64
CA CYS A 79 6.65 0.67 19.65
C CYS A 79 6.78 1.20 21.09
N PRO A 80 7.89 1.87 21.45
CA PRO A 80 8.08 2.39 22.81
C PRO A 80 7.26 3.67 23.09
N VAL A 81 6.57 4.21 22.08
CA VAL A 81 5.78 5.43 22.17
C VAL A 81 4.40 5.22 21.54
N PRO A 82 3.35 5.93 22.00
CA PRO A 82 2.05 5.94 21.34
C PRO A 82 2.16 6.38 19.87
N VAL A 83 1.55 5.60 18.98
CA VAL A 83 1.39 5.94 17.56
C VAL A 83 -0.09 6.27 17.32
N VAL A 84 -0.36 7.49 16.86
CA VAL A 84 -1.72 8.00 16.65
C VAL A 84 -1.91 8.27 15.17
N VAL A 85 -2.83 7.56 14.53
CA VAL A 85 -3.28 7.86 13.16
C VAL A 85 -4.52 8.74 13.25
N ALA A 86 -4.51 9.91 12.62
CA ALA A 86 -5.62 10.88 12.69
C ALA A 86 -5.80 11.65 11.36
N ASP A 87 -7.01 12.10 11.06
CA ASP A 87 -7.30 12.87 9.84
C ASP A 87 -6.84 14.33 9.92
N THR A 88 -6.63 14.82 11.14
CA THR A 88 -6.08 16.14 11.47
C THR A 88 -5.18 16.05 12.70
N VAL A 89 -4.24 16.99 12.86
CA VAL A 89 -3.32 17.05 14.00
C VAL A 89 -4.10 17.29 15.29
N PRO A 90 -4.07 16.37 16.27
CA PRO A 90 -4.80 16.51 17.52
C PRO A 90 -4.41 17.78 18.31
N LEU A 91 -5.37 18.35 19.04
CA LEU A 91 -5.18 19.60 19.79
C LEU A 91 -4.13 19.51 20.92
N TRP A 92 -3.89 18.32 21.46
CA TRP A 92 -2.91 18.09 22.52
C TRP A 92 -1.47 18.03 22.01
N THR A 93 -1.26 17.98 20.68
CA THR A 93 0.06 17.87 20.06
C THR A 93 0.88 19.15 20.33
N GLY A 94 2.13 19.00 20.74
CA GLY A 94 3.02 20.11 21.08
C GLY A 94 4.50 19.76 20.94
N PRO A 95 5.40 20.47 21.64
CA PRO A 95 6.86 20.42 21.39
C PRO A 95 7.58 19.11 21.70
N LEU A 96 6.86 18.11 22.21
CA LEU A 96 7.41 16.79 22.52
C LEU A 96 6.87 15.72 21.56
N ASP A 97 6.03 16.09 20.60
CA ASP A 97 5.42 15.15 19.66
C ASP A 97 6.00 15.35 18.26
N VAL A 98 6.11 14.25 17.52
CA VAL A 98 6.49 14.27 16.11
C VAL A 98 5.24 14.03 15.28
N VAL A 99 5.01 14.91 14.30
CA VAL A 99 3.90 14.84 13.36
C VAL A 99 4.44 14.52 11.98
N VAL A 100 4.02 13.42 11.39
CA VAL A 100 4.34 13.06 10.00
C VAL A 100 3.10 13.24 9.16
N VAL A 101 3.23 14.01 8.09
CA VAL A 101 2.18 14.29 7.13
C VAL A 101 2.66 13.89 5.76
N HIS A 102 1.80 13.24 4.98
CA HIS A 102 2.01 12.99 3.57
C HIS A 102 0.80 13.45 2.77
N THR A 103 1.03 14.15 1.66
CA THR A 103 0.02 14.54 0.69
C THR A 103 0.65 14.69 -0.72
N ASP A 104 -0.14 14.43 -1.75
CA ASP A 104 0.10 14.85 -3.14
C ASP A 104 -0.72 16.11 -3.49
N ASP A 105 -1.78 16.41 -2.75
CA ASP A 105 -2.56 17.64 -2.87
C ASP A 105 -1.93 18.80 -2.09
N ALA A 106 -1.36 19.76 -2.82
CA ALA A 106 -0.80 21.00 -2.28
C ALA A 106 -1.87 22.00 -1.80
N THR A 107 -3.12 21.84 -2.25
CA THR A 107 -4.21 22.81 -2.11
C THR A 107 -5.18 22.50 -0.96
N ASP A 108 -4.97 21.39 -0.25
CA ASP A 108 -5.80 20.97 0.89
C ASP A 108 -5.78 22.02 2.03
N ALA A 109 -6.84 22.81 2.11
CA ALA A 109 -6.97 23.89 3.08
C ALA A 109 -7.08 23.38 4.53
N GLU A 110 -7.77 22.26 4.74
CA GLU A 110 -7.91 21.67 6.07
C GLU A 110 -6.55 21.16 6.57
N LEU A 111 -5.77 20.53 5.68
CA LEU A 111 -4.42 20.11 5.99
C LEU A 111 -3.50 21.31 6.27
N ALA A 112 -3.57 22.37 5.46
CA ALA A 112 -2.79 23.58 5.68
C ALA A 112 -3.06 24.19 7.07
N ASP A 113 -4.32 24.28 7.49
CA ASP A 113 -4.70 24.74 8.83
C ASP A 113 -4.17 23.82 9.93
N SER A 114 -4.20 22.50 9.69
CA SER A 114 -3.71 21.48 10.61
C SER A 114 -2.20 21.55 10.82
N VAL A 115 -1.43 21.64 9.72
CA VAL A 115 0.03 21.80 9.71
C VAL A 115 0.41 23.11 10.39
N GLY A 116 -0.22 24.22 10.01
CA GLY A 116 0.04 25.52 10.62
C GLY A 116 -0.23 25.52 12.14
N SER A 117 -1.25 24.78 12.58
CA SER A 117 -1.56 24.62 14.00
C SER A 117 -0.50 23.79 14.73
N ALA A 118 -0.01 22.69 14.14
CA ALA A 118 1.05 21.86 14.71
C ALA A 118 2.36 22.65 14.89
N VAL A 119 2.72 23.43 13.87
CA VAL A 119 3.89 24.29 13.84
C VAL A 119 3.77 25.43 14.87
N ARG A 120 2.61 26.07 15.01
CA ARG A 120 2.38 27.10 16.04
C ARG A 120 2.49 26.55 17.47
N ARG A 121 2.11 25.29 17.68
CA ARG A 121 2.28 24.58 18.96
C ARG A 121 3.70 24.06 19.18
N GLY A 122 4.59 24.21 18.21
CA GLY A 122 6.00 23.85 18.32
C GLY A 122 6.29 22.36 18.15
N SER A 123 5.36 21.58 17.60
CA SER A 123 5.57 20.15 17.31
C SER A 123 6.64 19.98 16.22
N ASP A 124 7.40 18.89 16.27
CA ASP A 124 8.33 18.53 15.19
C ASP A 124 7.52 17.99 14.00
N VAL A 125 7.39 18.78 12.94
CA VAL A 125 6.58 18.42 11.77
C VAL A 125 7.48 17.96 10.63
N VAL A 126 7.28 16.74 10.14
CA VAL A 126 7.81 16.23 8.87
C VAL A 126 6.69 16.22 7.85
N LEU A 127 6.85 17.02 6.79
CA LEU A 127 5.83 17.25 5.77
C LEU A 127 6.33 16.71 4.43
N SER A 128 5.78 15.60 3.97
CA SER A 128 5.99 15.06 2.62
C SER A 128 4.92 15.59 1.68
N ALA A 129 5.16 16.73 1.04
CA ALA A 129 4.20 17.44 0.19
C ALA A 129 4.92 18.15 -0.99
N PRO A 130 4.20 18.53 -2.05
CA PRO A 130 4.72 19.50 -3.03
C PRO A 130 5.23 20.77 -2.34
N GLY A 131 6.30 21.38 -2.86
CA GLY A 131 6.94 22.55 -2.24
C GLY A 131 6.21 23.88 -2.44
N ASP A 132 5.18 23.88 -3.28
CA ASP A 132 4.29 25.01 -3.53
C ASP A 132 2.92 24.83 -2.86
N GLY A 133 2.12 25.90 -2.86
CA GLY A 133 0.75 25.87 -2.34
C GLY A 133 0.59 26.12 -0.83
N PRO A 134 -0.68 26.19 -0.36
CA PRO A 134 -0.99 26.53 1.02
C PRO A 134 -0.45 25.53 2.06
N VAL A 135 -0.36 24.24 1.71
CA VAL A 135 0.16 23.22 2.64
C VAL A 135 1.65 23.44 2.95
N ALA A 136 2.47 23.66 1.92
CA ALA A 136 3.89 23.98 2.10
C ALA A 136 4.07 25.33 2.82
N ALA A 137 3.28 26.34 2.45
CA ALA A 137 3.32 27.67 3.08
C ALA A 137 3.00 27.61 4.58
N ALA A 138 2.07 26.75 5.01
CA ALA A 138 1.72 26.57 6.41
C ALA A 138 2.87 26.01 7.27
N GLY A 139 3.76 25.21 6.66
CA GLY A 139 4.96 24.65 7.29
C GLY A 139 6.23 25.49 7.12
N ALA A 140 6.17 26.59 6.36
CA ALA A 140 7.36 27.30 5.88
C ALA A 140 8.33 27.70 7.01
N GLY A 141 9.59 27.27 6.87
CA GLY A 141 10.69 27.58 7.79
C GLY A 141 10.64 26.91 9.16
N ARG A 142 9.65 26.02 9.40
CA ARG A 142 9.50 25.33 10.70
C ARG A 142 9.19 23.84 10.58
N ALA A 143 8.62 23.39 9.47
CA ALA A 143 8.48 21.98 9.14
C ALA A 143 9.66 21.50 8.30
N ARG A 144 10.00 20.22 8.45
CA ARG A 144 10.95 19.49 7.60
C ARG A 144 10.22 19.07 6.33
N LEU A 145 10.35 19.86 5.27
CA LEU A 145 9.66 19.65 4.01
C LEU A 145 10.43 18.62 3.16
N VAL A 146 9.78 17.52 2.83
CA VAL A 146 10.30 16.44 1.97
C VAL A 146 9.57 16.50 0.63
N GLU A 147 10.14 17.22 -0.33
CA GLU A 147 9.51 17.45 -1.63
C GLU A 147 9.60 16.20 -2.55
N PRO A 148 8.53 15.90 -3.32
CA PRO A 148 8.55 14.86 -4.34
C PRO A 148 9.41 15.29 -5.54
N ARG A 149 10.43 14.49 -5.91
CA ARG A 149 11.24 14.72 -7.12
C ARG A 149 10.90 13.78 -8.28
N ILE A 150 10.19 12.69 -7.97
CA ILE A 150 9.68 11.73 -8.95
C ILE A 150 8.18 11.98 -9.08
N PRO A 151 7.74 12.66 -10.16
CA PRO A 151 6.31 12.90 -10.38
C PRO A 151 5.63 11.59 -10.76
N VAL A 152 4.49 11.31 -10.12
CA VAL A 152 3.65 10.15 -10.42
C VAL A 152 2.18 10.56 -10.39
N PRO A 153 1.30 9.86 -11.13
CA PRO A 153 -0.14 10.07 -11.03
C PRO A 153 -0.65 9.84 -9.60
N PRO A 154 -1.78 10.46 -9.21
CA PRO A 154 -2.41 10.21 -7.93
C PRO A 154 -2.66 8.71 -7.69
N GLY A 155 -2.39 8.25 -6.46
CA GLY A 155 -2.55 6.86 -6.07
C GLY A 155 -1.28 6.01 -6.19
N LEU A 156 -0.25 6.45 -6.92
CA LEU A 156 1.02 5.72 -7.10
C LEU A 156 2.18 6.25 -6.26
N ASP A 157 1.93 7.13 -5.30
CA ASP A 157 2.93 7.77 -4.45
C ASP A 157 3.08 7.14 -3.05
N LEU A 158 2.47 5.97 -2.82
CA LEU A 158 2.71 5.15 -1.63
C LEU A 158 4.21 4.90 -1.37
N PRO A 159 5.06 4.56 -2.36
CA PRO A 159 6.49 4.32 -2.11
C PRO A 159 7.18 5.51 -1.45
N ARG A 160 6.86 6.75 -1.88
CA ARG A 160 7.33 7.98 -1.23
C ARG A 160 6.78 8.09 0.19
N ALA A 161 5.47 7.96 0.38
CA ALA A 161 4.82 8.06 1.70
C ALA A 161 5.43 7.11 2.72
N PHE A 162 5.62 5.86 2.29
CA PHE A 162 6.16 4.79 3.10
C PHE A 162 7.65 5.03 3.41
N ALA A 163 8.45 5.42 2.43
CA ALA A 163 9.87 5.76 2.64
C ALA A 163 10.06 6.91 3.64
N VAL A 164 9.24 7.96 3.57
CA VAL A 164 9.30 9.07 4.55
C VAL A 164 8.90 8.60 5.94
N GLY A 165 7.82 7.83 6.07
CA GLY A 165 7.41 7.27 7.36
C GLY A 165 8.49 6.36 7.96
N LEU A 166 9.14 5.55 7.13
CA LEU A 166 10.26 4.69 7.52
C LEU A 166 11.51 5.49 7.91
N ALA A 167 11.84 6.57 7.19
CA ALA A 167 12.95 7.46 7.52
C ALA A 167 12.75 8.10 8.90
N VAL A 168 11.54 8.63 9.16
CA VAL A 168 11.23 9.26 10.46
C VAL A 168 11.24 8.23 11.59
N THR A 169 10.59 7.09 11.41
CA THR A 169 10.52 6.05 12.45
C THR A 169 11.88 5.39 12.70
N GLY A 170 12.71 5.26 11.66
CA GLY A 170 14.11 4.83 11.75
C GLY A 170 14.97 5.83 12.52
N ALA A 171 14.89 7.13 12.18
CA ALA A 171 15.61 8.19 12.89
C ALA A 171 15.25 8.23 14.38
N LEU A 172 13.96 8.06 14.70
CA LEU A 172 13.46 7.99 16.08
C LEU A 172 13.79 6.67 16.81
N GLY A 173 14.35 5.66 16.11
CA GLY A 173 14.68 4.35 16.68
C GLY A 173 13.45 3.54 17.09
N LEU A 174 12.30 3.72 16.43
CA LEU A 174 11.02 3.10 16.80
C LEU A 174 10.81 1.71 16.18
N LEU A 175 11.60 1.32 15.18
CA LEU A 175 11.49 0.05 14.45
C LEU A 175 12.21 -1.14 15.13
N GLY A 176 12.67 -0.95 16.38
CA GLY A 176 13.35 -1.96 17.19
C GLY A 176 14.85 -1.72 17.37
N ALA A 177 15.45 -2.35 18.38
CA ALA A 177 16.88 -2.19 18.65
C ALA A 177 17.73 -2.79 17.51
N GLY A 178 18.61 -1.99 16.90
CA GLY A 178 19.51 -2.42 15.84
C GLY A 178 18.93 -2.38 14.42
N SER A 179 17.73 -1.82 14.22
CA SER A 179 17.15 -1.63 12.90
C SER A 179 17.72 -0.37 12.23
N ASP A 180 18.83 -0.50 11.53
CA ASP A 180 19.21 0.52 10.56
C ASP A 180 18.34 0.31 9.31
N VAL A 181 17.33 1.17 9.13
CA VAL A 181 16.36 0.99 8.05
C VAL A 181 17.03 1.23 6.71
N ARG A 182 17.27 0.13 5.99
CA ARG A 182 17.88 0.15 4.67
C ARG A 182 16.85 0.49 3.60
N LEU A 183 16.58 1.79 3.43
CA LEU A 183 15.72 2.31 2.35
C LEU A 183 16.28 1.98 0.97
N ASP A 184 17.59 1.81 0.84
CA ASP A 184 18.25 1.29 -0.36
C ASP A 184 17.84 -0.16 -0.66
N ALA A 185 17.80 -1.04 0.35
CA ALA A 185 17.32 -2.41 0.16
C ALA A 185 15.84 -2.47 -0.22
N LEU A 186 15.02 -1.56 0.33
CA LEU A 186 13.62 -1.42 -0.11
C LEU A 186 13.56 -0.96 -1.58
N ALA A 187 14.32 0.05 -1.96
CA ALA A 187 14.35 0.53 -3.33
C ALA A 187 14.79 -0.55 -4.33
N ASP A 188 15.82 -1.32 -4.00
CA ASP A 188 16.32 -2.42 -4.82
C ASP A 188 15.27 -3.55 -4.96
N ALA A 189 14.56 -3.88 -3.88
CA ALA A 189 13.47 -4.85 -3.91
C ALA A 189 12.30 -4.38 -4.80
N LEU A 190 11.97 -3.08 -4.76
CA LEU A 190 10.93 -2.50 -5.60
C LEU A 190 11.32 -2.45 -7.08
N ASP A 191 12.58 -2.13 -7.40
CA ASP A 191 13.08 -2.17 -8.78
C ASP A 191 13.07 -3.61 -9.33
N ALA A 192 13.47 -4.60 -8.52
CA ALA A 192 13.42 -6.01 -8.90
C ALA A 192 11.98 -6.48 -9.14
N GLU A 193 11.01 -6.04 -8.33
CA GLU A 193 9.59 -6.33 -8.55
C GLU A 193 9.06 -5.65 -9.82
N ALA A 194 9.46 -4.41 -10.10
CA ALA A 194 9.11 -3.72 -11.34
C ALA A 194 9.65 -4.45 -12.59
N GLU A 195 10.89 -4.96 -12.53
CA GLU A 195 11.50 -5.75 -13.61
C GLU A 195 10.73 -7.06 -13.86
N ARG A 196 10.34 -7.78 -12.80
CA ARG A 196 9.49 -8.99 -12.92
C ARG A 196 8.14 -8.67 -13.56
N ASN A 197 7.59 -7.51 -13.25
CA ASN A 197 6.29 -7.07 -13.72
C ASN A 197 6.33 -6.32 -15.06
N GLN A 198 7.45 -6.35 -15.79
CA GLN A 198 7.55 -5.62 -17.06
C GLN A 198 6.47 -6.05 -18.10
N PRO A 199 5.97 -5.13 -18.94
CA PRO A 199 4.91 -5.43 -19.91
C PRO A 199 5.28 -6.51 -20.93
N GLY A 200 6.57 -6.68 -21.24
CA GLY A 200 7.05 -7.69 -22.19
C GLY A 200 7.01 -9.13 -21.66
N HIS A 201 6.86 -9.34 -20.35
CA HIS A 201 6.76 -10.69 -19.79
C HIS A 201 5.37 -11.29 -20.03
N GLU A 202 5.36 -12.57 -20.39
CA GLU A 202 4.17 -13.41 -20.43
C GLU A 202 3.47 -13.44 -19.05
N PRO A 203 2.12 -13.56 -18.98
CA PRO A 203 1.40 -13.48 -17.71
C PRO A 203 1.88 -14.45 -16.64
N PHE A 204 2.29 -15.67 -17.01
CA PHE A 204 2.79 -16.67 -16.05
C PHE A 204 4.20 -16.37 -15.50
N MET A 205 4.95 -15.47 -16.16
CA MET A 205 6.25 -14.96 -15.69
C MET A 205 6.13 -13.59 -15.02
N ASN A 206 4.96 -12.97 -15.08
CA ASN A 206 4.68 -11.62 -14.56
C ASN A 206 3.70 -11.72 -13.38
N PRO A 207 4.19 -11.59 -12.12
CA PRO A 207 3.36 -11.70 -10.93
C PRO A 207 2.13 -10.79 -10.93
N ALA A 208 2.25 -9.56 -11.42
CA ALA A 208 1.17 -8.59 -11.48
C ALA A 208 0.12 -8.92 -12.55
N LYS A 209 0.51 -9.35 -13.76
CA LYS A 209 -0.44 -9.85 -14.78
C LYS A 209 -1.15 -11.12 -14.32
N SER A 210 -0.41 -12.05 -13.72
CA SER A 210 -0.98 -13.24 -13.09
C SER A 210 -2.00 -12.88 -12.01
N LEU A 211 -1.70 -11.89 -11.17
CA LEU A 211 -2.62 -11.40 -10.15
C LEU A 211 -3.85 -10.72 -10.78
N ALA A 212 -3.66 -9.85 -11.77
CA ALA A 212 -4.72 -9.20 -12.53
C ALA A 212 -5.71 -10.23 -13.09
N LEU A 213 -5.22 -11.25 -13.81
CA LEU A 213 -6.06 -12.32 -14.37
C LEU A 213 -6.81 -13.12 -13.29
N ARG A 214 -6.22 -13.31 -12.10
CA ARG A 214 -6.93 -13.98 -11.01
C ARG A 214 -8.06 -13.12 -10.43
N LEU A 215 -7.86 -11.80 -10.37
CA LEU A 215 -8.84 -10.85 -9.82
C LEU A 215 -9.94 -10.49 -10.81
N ALA A 216 -9.67 -10.63 -12.11
CA ALA A 216 -10.63 -10.40 -13.19
C ALA A 216 -11.94 -11.15 -12.96
N ASP A 217 -13.08 -10.48 -13.18
CA ASP A 217 -14.43 -11.04 -13.05
C ASP A 217 -14.74 -11.68 -11.68
N HIS A 218 -14.02 -11.30 -10.62
CA HIS A 218 -14.29 -11.70 -9.24
C HIS A 218 -14.44 -10.48 -8.33
N THR A 219 -15.09 -10.69 -7.18
CA THR A 219 -15.08 -9.71 -6.08
C THR A 219 -13.88 -10.01 -5.17
N PRO A 220 -12.82 -9.18 -5.15
CA PRO A 220 -11.62 -9.50 -4.38
C PRO A 220 -11.84 -9.38 -2.87
N LEU A 221 -11.43 -10.41 -2.13
CA LEU A 221 -11.34 -10.39 -0.67
C LEU A 221 -9.86 -10.49 -0.28
N LEU A 222 -9.26 -9.36 0.11
CA LEU A 222 -7.83 -9.26 0.44
C LEU A 222 -7.65 -9.36 1.94
N TRP A 223 -7.24 -10.52 2.46
CA TRP A 223 -7.15 -10.77 3.89
C TRP A 223 -5.70 -10.87 4.34
N GLY A 224 -5.29 -9.98 5.24
CA GLY A 224 -3.95 -10.01 5.82
C GLY A 224 -3.86 -10.96 7.01
N VAL A 225 -2.91 -11.89 7.01
CA VAL A 225 -2.72 -12.82 8.13
C VAL A 225 -2.00 -12.19 9.33
N ASP A 226 -1.29 -11.10 9.08
CA ASP A 226 -0.61 -10.25 10.06
C ASP A 226 -0.99 -8.76 9.87
N ALA A 227 -0.69 -7.90 10.86
CA ALA A 227 -1.13 -6.51 10.86
C ALA A 227 -0.59 -5.69 9.68
N VAL A 228 0.64 -5.97 9.27
CA VAL A 228 1.29 -5.32 8.13
C VAL A 228 0.61 -5.76 6.83
N ALA A 229 0.41 -7.06 6.65
CA ALA A 229 -0.29 -7.61 5.49
C ALA A 229 -1.74 -7.10 5.40
N ALA A 230 -2.40 -6.87 6.53
CA ALA A 230 -3.76 -6.29 6.55
C ALA A 230 -3.75 -4.82 6.09
N ALA A 231 -2.74 -4.05 6.47
CA ALA A 231 -2.56 -2.69 5.96
C ALA A 231 -2.23 -2.66 4.46
N VAL A 232 -1.40 -3.58 3.98
CA VAL A 232 -1.13 -3.76 2.54
C VAL A 232 -2.39 -4.21 1.78
N ALA A 233 -3.23 -5.07 2.38
CA ALA A 233 -4.50 -5.47 1.79
C ALA A 233 -5.44 -4.26 1.62
N ALA A 234 -5.52 -3.39 2.63
CA ALA A 234 -6.30 -2.15 2.55
C ALA A 234 -5.77 -1.22 1.45
N HIS A 235 -4.44 -1.15 1.29
CA HIS A 235 -3.82 -0.45 0.16
C HIS A 235 -4.19 -1.07 -1.19
N GLY A 236 -4.11 -2.40 -1.34
CA GLY A 236 -4.52 -3.09 -2.56
C GLY A 236 -5.97 -2.85 -2.95
N ALA A 237 -6.88 -2.80 -1.96
CA ALA A 237 -8.28 -2.47 -2.20
C ALA A 237 -8.46 -1.03 -2.70
N ALA A 238 -7.71 -0.08 -2.13
CA ALA A 238 -7.70 1.31 -2.60
C ALA A 238 -7.14 1.39 -4.03
N SER A 239 -6.04 0.69 -4.32
CA SER A 239 -5.41 0.68 -5.65
C SER A 239 -6.32 0.09 -6.74
N LEU A 240 -7.01 -1.02 -6.44
CA LEU A 240 -8.02 -1.60 -7.33
C LEU A 240 -9.17 -0.64 -7.60
N ALA A 241 -9.64 0.09 -6.59
CA ALA A 241 -10.69 1.09 -6.76
C ALA A 241 -10.21 2.28 -7.61
N THR A 242 -8.98 2.76 -7.37
CA THR A 242 -8.40 3.91 -8.05
C THR A 242 -8.07 3.62 -9.51
N HIS A 243 -7.42 2.49 -9.81
CA HIS A 243 -6.88 2.23 -11.14
C HIS A 243 -7.75 1.29 -11.99
N ALA A 244 -8.52 0.38 -11.37
CA ALA A 244 -9.37 -0.57 -12.09
C ALA A 244 -10.87 -0.34 -11.90
N GLY A 245 -11.29 0.57 -11.02
CA GLY A 245 -12.70 0.75 -10.66
C GLY A 245 -13.33 -0.48 -9.99
N ILE A 246 -12.49 -1.35 -9.41
CA ILE A 246 -12.92 -2.61 -8.79
C ILE A 246 -13.06 -2.40 -7.28
N VAL A 247 -14.24 -2.70 -6.75
CA VAL A 247 -14.49 -2.72 -5.30
C VAL A 247 -13.97 -4.02 -4.72
N ALA A 248 -13.11 -3.91 -3.70
CA ALA A 248 -12.55 -5.03 -2.95
C ALA A 248 -12.83 -4.86 -1.45
N GLN A 249 -12.99 -5.98 -0.74
CA GLN A 249 -12.99 -5.98 0.72
C GLN A 249 -11.61 -6.34 1.23
N ALA A 250 -11.08 -5.56 2.17
CA ALA A 250 -9.81 -5.83 2.82
C ALA A 250 -9.89 -5.69 4.33
N ASP A 251 -9.28 -6.61 5.09
CA ASP A 251 -9.16 -6.54 6.56
C ASP A 251 -8.13 -7.57 7.07
N ASP A 252 -7.84 -7.51 8.38
CA ASP A 252 -7.18 -8.56 9.14
C ASP A 252 -8.02 -9.84 9.11
N VAL A 253 -7.36 -10.97 8.89
CA VAL A 253 -8.00 -12.28 8.76
C VAL A 253 -8.93 -12.64 9.92
N GLY A 254 -8.57 -12.25 11.15
CA GLY A 254 -9.37 -12.54 12.34
C GLY A 254 -10.67 -11.75 12.37
N ARG A 255 -10.66 -10.51 11.88
CA ARG A 255 -11.87 -9.68 11.76
C ARG A 255 -12.70 -10.08 10.54
N ALA A 256 -12.05 -10.22 9.39
CA ALA A 256 -12.69 -10.59 8.13
C ALA A 256 -13.47 -11.91 8.25
N ALA A 257 -12.90 -12.88 8.97
CA ALA A 257 -13.51 -14.16 9.27
C ALA A 257 -14.88 -14.08 9.98
N THR A 258 -15.14 -12.99 10.70
CA THR A 258 -16.38 -12.77 11.45
C THR A 258 -17.51 -12.18 10.59
N LEU A 259 -17.21 -11.75 9.36
CA LEU A 259 -18.16 -11.16 8.44
C LEU A 259 -19.07 -12.24 7.85
N SER A 260 -20.16 -12.56 8.57
CA SER A 260 -21.02 -13.71 8.29
C SER A 260 -21.59 -13.77 6.86
N GLY A 261 -21.88 -12.62 6.25
CA GLY A 261 -22.33 -12.54 4.85
C GLY A 261 -21.25 -12.97 3.86
N LEU A 262 -20.04 -12.41 3.97
CA LEU A 262 -18.90 -12.77 3.11
C LEU A 262 -18.48 -14.22 3.32
N ARG A 263 -18.52 -14.70 4.55
CA ARG A 263 -18.29 -16.10 4.87
C ARG A 263 -19.23 -17.03 4.11
N ARG A 264 -20.54 -16.76 4.15
CA ARG A 264 -21.52 -17.57 3.40
C ARG A 264 -21.27 -17.49 1.90
N ALA A 265 -20.95 -16.30 1.39
CA ALA A 265 -20.62 -16.11 -0.03
C ALA A 265 -19.38 -16.91 -0.47
N LEU A 266 -18.35 -16.99 0.37
CA LEU A 266 -17.17 -17.84 0.15
C LEU A 266 -17.49 -19.34 0.22
N GLU A 267 -18.32 -19.75 1.19
CA GLU A 267 -18.75 -21.15 1.33
C GLU A 267 -19.64 -21.58 0.16
N SER A 268 -20.48 -20.69 -0.37
CA SER A 268 -21.35 -20.96 -1.52
C SER A 268 -20.65 -20.83 -2.86
N GLY A 269 -19.70 -19.88 -2.99
CA GLY A 269 -18.92 -19.67 -4.22
C GLY A 269 -17.72 -20.62 -4.34
N GLY A 270 -17.27 -21.20 -3.23
CA GLY A 270 -16.23 -22.23 -3.17
C GLY A 270 -16.77 -23.65 -3.36
N ALA A 271 -18.10 -23.84 -3.44
CA ALA A 271 -18.62 -24.96 -4.19
C ALA A 271 -18.15 -24.73 -5.62
N GLU A 272 -17.15 -25.52 -6.06
CA GLU A 272 -16.71 -25.59 -7.46
C GLU A 272 -17.91 -25.30 -8.36
N ARG A 273 -17.77 -24.33 -9.30
CA ARG A 273 -18.76 -24.04 -10.36
C ARG A 273 -19.62 -25.27 -10.52
N ASP A 274 -20.86 -25.22 -9.99
CA ASP A 274 -21.70 -26.40 -9.92
C ASP A 274 -21.56 -27.09 -11.27
N VAL A 275 -21.02 -28.31 -11.30
CA VAL A 275 -20.66 -28.94 -12.59
C VAL A 275 -21.93 -29.17 -13.43
N PHE A 276 -23.09 -29.00 -12.79
CA PHE A 276 -24.43 -29.02 -13.36
C PHE A 276 -25.03 -27.62 -13.60
N HIS A 277 -24.30 -26.54 -13.31
CA HIS A 277 -24.70 -25.17 -13.65
C HIS A 277 -24.83 -25.06 -15.16
N ASP A 278 -26.05 -24.83 -15.63
CA ASP A 278 -26.33 -24.61 -17.04
C ASP A 278 -26.30 -23.10 -17.33
N PRO A 279 -25.30 -22.57 -18.05
CA PRO A 279 -25.19 -21.15 -18.33
C PRO A 279 -26.36 -20.56 -19.14
N PHE A 280 -27.20 -21.42 -19.74
CA PHE A 280 -28.34 -21.01 -20.55
C PHE A 280 -29.67 -21.06 -19.77
N ASP A 281 -29.81 -21.99 -18.83
CA ASP A 281 -31.05 -22.20 -18.06
C ASP A 281 -31.00 -21.60 -16.64
N ASP A 282 -29.81 -21.49 -16.04
CA ASP A 282 -29.65 -20.91 -14.71
C ASP A 282 -29.44 -19.38 -14.76
N PRO A 283 -30.06 -18.61 -13.85
CA PRO A 283 -29.85 -17.17 -13.79
C PRO A 283 -28.40 -16.86 -13.42
N ALA A 284 -27.75 -16.01 -14.23
CA ALA A 284 -26.43 -15.50 -13.91
C ALA A 284 -26.44 -14.84 -12.51
N PRO A 285 -25.41 -15.07 -11.69
CA PRO A 285 -25.34 -14.47 -10.37
C PRO A 285 -25.34 -12.94 -10.49
N ALA A 286 -26.08 -12.28 -9.60
CA ALA A 286 -26.24 -10.82 -9.61
C ALA A 286 -24.93 -10.05 -9.29
N ALA A 287 -23.90 -10.75 -8.79
CA ALA A 287 -22.59 -10.20 -8.49
C ALA A 287 -21.47 -11.21 -8.81
N PRO A 288 -20.24 -10.75 -9.12
CA PRO A 288 -19.09 -11.61 -9.32
C PRO A 288 -18.78 -12.45 -8.07
N ALA A 289 -18.37 -13.71 -8.27
CA ALA A 289 -18.02 -14.61 -7.17
C ALA A 289 -16.89 -14.03 -6.32
N PRO A 290 -16.95 -14.14 -4.98
CA PRO A 290 -15.87 -13.68 -4.12
C PRO A 290 -14.63 -14.55 -4.33
N ARG A 291 -13.45 -13.91 -4.40
CA ARG A 291 -12.17 -14.60 -4.50
C ARG A 291 -11.25 -14.18 -3.35
N LEU A 292 -10.86 -15.16 -2.53
CA LEU A 292 -10.04 -14.93 -1.35
C LEU A 292 -8.55 -14.91 -1.70
N MET A 293 -7.90 -13.80 -1.39
CA MET A 293 -6.45 -13.59 -1.47
C MET A 293 -5.90 -13.44 -0.04
N LEU A 294 -5.04 -14.36 0.39
CA LEU A 294 -4.35 -14.27 1.68
C LEU A 294 -3.01 -13.59 1.51
N LEU A 295 -2.84 -12.44 2.14
CA LEU A 295 -1.58 -11.69 2.15
C LEU A 295 -0.81 -12.01 3.42
N ALA A 296 0.50 -12.17 3.29
CA ALA A 296 1.40 -12.39 4.42
C ALA A 296 2.73 -11.67 4.22
N THR A 297 3.26 -11.13 5.31
CA THR A 297 4.60 -10.52 5.36
C THR A 297 5.51 -11.17 6.39
N GLY A 298 4.93 -11.84 7.39
CA GLY A 298 5.65 -12.59 8.41
C GLY A 298 6.34 -13.87 7.92
N GLU A 299 6.95 -14.56 8.87
CA GLU A 299 7.70 -15.81 8.66
C GLU A 299 6.85 -17.08 8.79
N ASP A 300 5.61 -16.96 9.25
CA ASP A 300 4.72 -18.09 9.36
C ASP A 300 4.10 -18.48 8.00
N GLU A 301 3.63 -19.72 7.91
CA GLU A 301 2.88 -20.18 6.75
C GLU A 301 1.45 -19.61 6.77
N PRO A 302 0.99 -18.88 5.73
CA PRO A 302 -0.27 -18.12 5.78
C PRO A 302 -1.49 -18.98 6.08
N GLY A 303 -1.58 -20.17 5.48
CA GLY A 303 -2.68 -21.12 5.74
C GLY A 303 -2.73 -21.61 7.19
N GLN A 304 -1.57 -21.76 7.85
CA GLN A 304 -1.52 -22.14 9.26
C GLN A 304 -1.90 -20.96 10.17
N VAL A 305 -1.52 -19.73 9.81
CA VAL A 305 -1.96 -18.53 10.54
C VAL A 305 -3.47 -18.36 10.43
N LEU A 306 -4.02 -18.50 9.22
CA LEU A 306 -5.47 -18.50 8.98
C LEU A 306 -6.17 -19.49 9.90
N LEU A 307 -5.80 -20.77 9.85
CA LEU A 307 -6.39 -21.82 10.68
C LEU A 307 -6.29 -21.49 12.19
N ARG A 308 -5.12 -21.03 12.66
CA ARG A 308 -4.91 -20.67 14.06
C ARG A 308 -5.78 -19.48 14.49
N ARG A 309 -5.91 -18.44 13.66
CA ARG A 309 -6.63 -17.21 13.99
C ARG A 309 -8.14 -17.32 13.82
N THR A 310 -8.61 -18.22 12.95
CA THR A 310 -10.05 -18.39 12.68
C THR A 310 -10.63 -19.68 13.26
N GLY A 311 -9.79 -20.61 13.72
CA GLY A 311 -10.21 -21.86 14.36
C GLY A 311 -10.84 -22.91 13.42
N ARG A 312 -10.71 -22.74 12.10
CA ARG A 312 -11.28 -23.68 11.10
C ARG A 312 -10.61 -23.53 9.72
N PRO A 313 -10.74 -24.52 8.82
CA PRO A 313 -10.35 -24.37 7.43
C PRO A 313 -11.26 -23.39 6.68
N TRP A 314 -10.73 -22.82 5.60
CA TRP A 314 -11.44 -21.95 4.66
C TRP A 314 -11.34 -22.53 3.24
N PRO A 315 -12.23 -22.11 2.31
CA PRO A 315 -12.11 -22.44 0.90
C PRO A 315 -10.74 -22.08 0.32
N VAL A 316 -10.40 -22.66 -0.83
CA VAL A 316 -9.11 -22.44 -1.51
C VAL A 316 -8.86 -20.94 -1.65
N ALA A 317 -7.74 -20.49 -1.09
CA ALA A 317 -7.32 -19.10 -1.15
C ALA A 317 -6.05 -18.99 -1.99
N ASP A 318 -5.98 -17.95 -2.81
CA ASP A 318 -4.74 -17.58 -3.47
C ASP A 318 -3.81 -16.95 -2.43
N ILE A 319 -2.56 -17.39 -2.39
CA ILE A 319 -1.58 -16.93 -1.41
C ILE A 319 -0.68 -15.87 -2.05
N LEU A 320 -0.62 -14.70 -1.42
CA LEU A 320 0.29 -13.60 -1.73
C LEU A 320 1.32 -13.48 -0.62
N HIS A 321 2.36 -14.29 -0.71
CA HIS A 321 3.48 -14.33 0.23
C HIS A 321 4.80 -14.32 -0.55
N PRO A 322 5.47 -13.16 -0.69
CA PRO A 322 6.63 -13.04 -1.58
C PRO A 322 7.91 -13.56 -0.92
N VAL A 323 7.91 -14.83 -0.50
CA VAL A 323 9.05 -15.52 0.13
C VAL A 323 10.08 -16.01 -0.89
N GLU A 324 9.71 -16.07 -2.18
CA GLU A 324 10.63 -16.34 -3.28
C GLU A 324 11.42 -15.07 -3.67
N GLU A 325 10.76 -13.91 -3.62
CA GLU A 325 11.38 -12.59 -3.78
C GLU A 325 12.26 -12.25 -2.58
N ILE A 326 11.70 -12.37 -1.37
CA ILE A 326 12.33 -11.98 -0.11
C ILE A 326 12.36 -13.19 0.82
N VAL A 327 13.47 -13.91 0.75
CA VAL A 327 13.68 -15.18 1.47
C VAL A 327 13.49 -15.01 2.98
N ARG A 328 12.97 -16.06 3.62
CA ARG A 328 12.84 -16.16 5.07
C ARG A 328 14.15 -15.87 5.79
N GLY A 329 14.09 -15.07 6.85
CA GLY A 329 15.28 -14.66 7.62
C GLY A 329 16.08 -13.49 7.00
N THR A 330 15.64 -12.92 5.87
CA THR A 330 16.22 -11.67 5.36
C THR A 330 16.04 -10.55 6.39
N PRO A 331 17.07 -9.72 6.65
CA PRO A 331 16.91 -8.54 7.50
C PRO A 331 15.78 -7.65 6.99
N HIS A 332 14.90 -7.22 7.90
CA HIS A 332 13.72 -6.40 7.56
C HIS A 332 12.77 -7.05 6.54
N ALA A 333 12.72 -8.39 6.47
CA ALA A 333 11.89 -9.10 5.49
C ALA A 333 10.42 -8.63 5.48
N VAL A 334 9.81 -8.39 6.65
CA VAL A 334 8.42 -7.90 6.76
C VAL A 334 8.23 -6.59 6.00
N LEU A 335 9.16 -5.64 6.16
CA LEU A 335 9.13 -4.33 5.49
C LEU A 335 9.31 -4.48 3.98
N LEU A 336 10.30 -5.28 3.55
CA LEU A 336 10.57 -5.50 2.12
C LEU A 336 9.39 -6.19 1.44
N ARG A 337 8.82 -7.24 2.06
CA ARG A 337 7.64 -7.95 1.55
C ARG A 337 6.42 -7.06 1.49
N ALA A 338 6.24 -6.15 2.46
CA ALA A 338 5.13 -5.19 2.43
C ALA A 338 5.24 -4.23 1.23
N GLY A 339 6.44 -3.68 0.98
CA GLY A 339 6.70 -2.83 -0.19
C GLY A 339 6.48 -3.58 -1.51
N VAL A 340 7.03 -4.79 -1.64
CA VAL A 340 6.86 -5.65 -2.82
C VAL A 340 5.39 -5.99 -3.07
N LEU A 341 4.64 -6.39 -2.03
CA LEU A 341 3.21 -6.69 -2.18
C LEU A 341 2.40 -5.45 -2.58
N ALA A 342 2.67 -4.29 -1.99
CA ALA A 342 1.99 -3.05 -2.36
C ALA A 342 2.25 -2.68 -3.82
N ALA A 343 3.52 -2.68 -4.26
CA ALA A 343 3.87 -2.40 -5.65
C ALA A 343 3.26 -3.42 -6.64
N ARG A 344 3.22 -4.70 -6.27
CA ARG A 344 2.56 -5.74 -7.08
C ARG A 344 1.07 -5.50 -7.22
N LEU A 345 0.40 -5.07 -6.15
CA LEU A 345 -1.03 -4.74 -6.16
C LEU A 345 -1.30 -3.50 -7.03
N ASP A 346 -0.46 -2.47 -6.93
CA ASP A 346 -0.53 -1.28 -7.78
C ASP A 346 -0.39 -1.64 -9.26
N ILE A 347 0.65 -2.38 -9.62
CA ILE A 347 0.89 -2.75 -11.02
C ILE A 347 -0.23 -3.69 -11.53
N ALA A 348 -0.74 -4.60 -10.69
CA ALA A 348 -1.87 -5.46 -11.05
C ALA A 348 -3.16 -4.66 -11.27
N ALA A 349 -3.43 -3.65 -10.44
CA ALA A 349 -4.57 -2.75 -10.60
C ALA A 349 -4.45 -1.91 -11.87
N VAL A 350 -3.25 -1.44 -12.21
CA VAL A 350 -2.98 -0.73 -13.47
C VAL A 350 -3.18 -1.65 -14.68
N TYR A 351 -2.66 -2.89 -14.64
CA TYR A 351 -2.90 -3.86 -15.72
C TYR A 351 -4.39 -4.15 -15.92
N LEU A 352 -5.14 -4.35 -14.84
CA LEU A 352 -6.59 -4.50 -14.88
C LEU A 352 -7.24 -3.27 -15.50
N GLY A 353 -6.92 -2.07 -15.00
CA GLY A 353 -7.48 -0.81 -15.48
C GLY A 353 -7.24 -0.55 -16.96
N LEU A 354 -6.06 -0.88 -17.49
CA LEU A 354 -5.77 -0.79 -18.92
C LEU A 354 -6.56 -1.84 -19.72
N ALA A 355 -6.59 -3.08 -19.26
CA ALA A 355 -7.29 -4.18 -19.93
C ALA A 355 -8.83 -4.06 -19.87
N THR A 356 -9.38 -3.33 -18.90
CA THR A 356 -10.81 -2.98 -18.81
C THR A 356 -11.13 -1.61 -19.39
N ARG A 357 -10.12 -0.85 -19.84
CA ARG A 357 -10.22 0.55 -20.32
C ARG A 357 -10.85 1.49 -19.30
N THR A 358 -10.59 1.25 -18.03
CA THR A 358 -11.02 2.11 -16.91
C THR A 358 -10.07 3.29 -16.73
N ILE A 359 -8.78 3.10 -17.01
CA ILE A 359 -7.82 4.20 -17.06
C ILE A 359 -8.07 4.93 -18.38
N GLU A 360 -8.60 6.15 -18.30
CA GLU A 360 -8.79 6.98 -19.49
C GLU A 360 -7.42 7.38 -20.07
N PRO A 361 -7.24 7.31 -21.40
CA PRO A 361 -6.06 7.86 -22.03
C PRO A 361 -6.00 9.37 -21.78
N ALA A 362 -4.84 9.85 -21.37
CA ALA A 362 -4.57 11.27 -21.09
C ALA A 362 -4.83 12.19 -22.30
#